data_AF-A0A1D3D526-F1
#
_entry.id   AF-A0A1D3D526-F1
#
_cell.length_a   1.000
_cell.length_b   1.000
_cell.length_c   1.000
_cell.angle_alpha   90.00
_cell.angle_beta   90.00
_cell.angle_gamma   90.00
#
_symmetry.space_group_name_H-M   'P 1'
#
loop_
_entity.id
_entity.type
_entity.pdbx_description
1 polymer ?
#
loop_
_entity_poly.entity_id
_entity_poly.type
_entity_poly.pdbx_seq_one_letter_code
_entity_poly.pdbx_strand_id
1 'polypeptide(L)'
;MQTLNPPLAEMRGEAQAPATRLPQSGLAGCSGASHCSNCWPRVAFDSAASLLRGIEELNGSDGVDVCKSASQSKDSRQQQPKEEDKASVCPRACAGLALEALELLVDILRVYYSDWASGLRSFLSQRPHTPFAFVLGTRNTDPQGLTESLQFLQPSSRWLPPFLRVQPLLKFGYGHVWDFLRYFKLPYCCLYDQGYSSIGTMENTRPNPLLIPSDGGAALPAYELLSWEREREGRFKKQRKESKTVAVS
;
A
#
# COMPACT_ATOMS: atom_id res chain seq x y z
N MET A 1 36.83 17.08 -24.46
CA MET A 1 35.74 17.92 -23.92
C MET A 1 35.27 17.31 -22.62
N GLN A 2 35.81 17.81 -21.51
CA GLN A 2 35.42 17.44 -20.15
C GLN A 2 34.20 18.28 -19.76
N THR A 3 33.11 17.64 -19.40
CA THR A 3 31.98 18.31 -18.74
C THR A 3 32.03 17.96 -17.26
N LEU A 4 32.48 18.93 -16.47
CA LEU A 4 32.52 18.93 -15.01
C LEU A 4 31.08 18.94 -14.47
N ASN A 5 30.72 17.95 -13.67
CA ASN A 5 29.59 18.05 -12.73
C ASN A 5 30.10 18.78 -11.47
N PRO A 6 29.40 19.80 -10.95
CA PRO A 6 29.77 20.40 -9.67
C PRO A 6 29.40 19.48 -8.50
N PRO A 7 30.14 19.53 -7.37
CA PRO A 7 29.85 18.72 -6.19
C PRO A 7 28.62 19.26 -5.43
N LEU A 8 27.67 18.38 -5.13
CA LEU A 8 26.55 18.62 -4.20
C LEU A 8 27.06 18.64 -2.75
N ALA A 9 27.82 19.67 -2.41
CA ALA A 9 28.22 19.96 -1.04
C ALA A 9 28.03 21.45 -0.80
N GLU A 10 26.80 21.84 -0.43
CA GLU A 10 26.45 23.04 0.35
C GLU A 10 24.93 23.28 0.30
N MET A 11 24.17 22.39 0.94
CA MET A 11 22.81 22.69 1.44
C MET A 11 22.60 21.93 2.76
N ARG A 12 23.56 22.06 3.68
CA ARG A 12 23.32 21.76 5.10
C ARG A 12 22.67 22.99 5.74
N GLY A 13 21.38 23.15 5.47
CA GLY A 13 20.50 23.86 6.40
C GLY A 13 20.10 22.89 7.48
N GLU A 14 20.54 23.15 8.71
CA GLU A 14 20.14 22.43 9.92
C GLU A 14 18.61 22.46 10.06
N ALA A 15 17.95 21.36 9.68
CA ALA A 15 16.59 21.06 10.12
C ALA A 15 16.65 19.79 10.95
N GLN A 16 17.31 19.89 12.11
CA GLN A 16 17.22 18.90 13.16
C GLN A 16 15.84 19.06 13.82
N ALA A 17 14.80 18.50 13.18
CA ALA A 17 13.50 18.39 13.82
C ALA A 17 13.64 17.41 14.99
N PRO A 18 13.34 17.82 16.24
CA PRO A 18 13.42 16.90 17.36
C PRO A 18 12.48 15.73 17.12
N ALA A 19 12.96 14.52 17.38
CA ALA A 19 12.14 13.31 17.39
C ALA A 19 11.15 13.36 18.57
N THR A 20 10.12 14.19 18.45
CA THR A 20 8.96 14.12 19.33
C THR A 20 8.21 12.85 19.00
N ARG A 21 8.40 11.84 19.85
CA ARG A 21 7.50 10.68 19.97
C ARG A 21 6.07 11.25 20.06
N LEU A 22 5.25 10.99 19.04
CA LEU A 22 3.86 11.41 19.05
C LEU A 22 3.19 10.84 20.32
N PRO A 23 2.40 11.65 21.05
CA PRO A 23 1.67 11.15 22.20
C PRO A 23 0.72 10.05 21.72
N GLN A 24 0.82 8.87 22.33
CA GLN A 24 -0.13 7.78 22.13
C GLN A 24 -1.46 8.19 22.79
N SER A 25 -2.26 9.00 22.11
CA SER A 25 -3.65 9.21 22.48
C SER A 25 -4.52 8.37 21.56
N GLY A 26 -5.04 7.24 22.06
CA GLY A 26 -6.20 6.57 21.49
C GLY A 26 -6.11 5.08 21.20
N LEU A 27 -4.94 4.43 21.33
CA LEU A 27 -4.81 2.97 21.19
C LEU A 27 -4.44 2.33 22.53
N ALA A 28 -5.37 2.42 23.48
CA ALA A 28 -5.34 1.53 24.63
C ALA A 28 -5.61 0.10 24.11
N GLY A 29 -4.56 -0.73 23.99
CA GLY A 29 -4.74 -2.17 23.76
C GLY A 29 -3.67 -2.96 23.02
N CYS A 30 -2.57 -2.37 22.54
CA CYS A 30 -1.55 -3.13 21.81
C CYS A 30 -0.19 -3.15 22.51
N SER A 31 -0.14 -3.74 23.70
CA SER A 31 1.12 -4.11 24.36
C SER A 31 1.54 -5.52 23.93
N GLY A 32 2.38 -5.61 22.90
CA GLY A 32 3.07 -6.86 22.53
C GLY A 32 3.26 -7.03 21.02
N ALA A 33 4.51 -7.26 20.61
CA ALA A 33 4.92 -7.52 19.22
C ALA A 33 4.28 -8.78 18.58
N SER A 34 3.46 -9.53 19.31
CA SER A 34 2.76 -10.74 18.85
C SER A 34 1.34 -10.50 18.33
N HIS A 35 0.75 -9.31 18.49
CA HIS A 35 -0.67 -9.08 18.18
C HIS A 35 -0.97 -8.37 16.85
N CYS A 36 0.04 -7.80 16.18
CA CYS A 36 -0.23 -6.93 15.02
C CYS A 36 -0.59 -7.69 13.72
N SER A 37 -0.13 -8.94 13.56
CA SER A 37 -0.39 -9.74 12.35
C SER A 37 -1.75 -10.46 12.35
N ASN A 38 -2.37 -10.67 13.51
CA ASN A 38 -3.62 -11.42 13.64
C ASN A 38 -4.88 -10.52 13.63
N CYS A 39 -4.73 -9.21 13.78
CA CYS A 39 -5.86 -8.27 13.77
C CYS A 39 -6.23 -7.79 12.36
N TRP A 40 -5.30 -7.83 11.39
CA TRP A 40 -5.56 -7.28 10.05
C TRP A 40 -6.67 -8.01 9.28
N PRO A 41 -6.76 -9.36 9.28
CA PRO A 41 -7.90 -10.02 8.64
C PRO A 41 -9.19 -9.65 9.38
N ARG A 42 -9.20 -9.74 10.71
CA ARG A 42 -10.43 -9.59 11.50
C ARG A 42 -10.99 -8.18 11.48
N VAL A 43 -10.16 -7.15 11.63
CA VAL A 43 -10.61 -5.75 11.57
C VAL A 43 -11.10 -5.38 10.17
N ALA A 44 -10.42 -5.86 9.11
CA ALA A 44 -10.88 -5.66 7.74
C ALA A 44 -12.21 -6.40 7.48
N PHE A 45 -12.35 -7.64 7.94
CA PHE A 45 -13.58 -8.42 7.83
C PHE A 45 -14.73 -7.82 8.63
N ASP A 46 -14.50 -7.39 9.87
CA ASP A 46 -15.52 -6.76 10.73
C ASP A 46 -15.96 -5.41 10.15
N SER A 47 -15.02 -4.62 9.60
CA SER A 47 -15.33 -3.36 8.90
C SER A 47 -16.14 -3.60 7.64
N ALA A 48 -15.75 -4.60 6.83
CA ALA A 48 -16.50 -5.01 5.64
C ALA A 48 -17.92 -5.50 5.97
N ALA A 49 -18.07 -6.33 7.02
CA ALA A 49 -19.36 -6.82 7.46
C ALA A 49 -20.25 -5.71 8.02
N SER A 50 -19.69 -4.76 8.77
CA SER A 50 -20.46 -3.62 9.26
C SER A 50 -20.87 -2.66 8.15
N LEU A 51 -20.04 -2.53 7.11
CA LEU A 51 -20.35 -1.74 5.92
C LEU A 51 -21.47 -2.38 5.09
N LEU A 52 -21.44 -3.70 4.89
CA LEU A 52 -22.50 -4.45 4.20
C LEU A 52 -23.86 -4.29 4.89
N ARG A 53 -23.92 -4.39 6.23
CA ARG A 53 -25.15 -4.13 6.99
C ARG A 53 -25.69 -2.72 6.77
N GLY A 54 -24.81 -1.72 6.77
CA GLY A 54 -25.20 -0.33 6.48
C GLY A 54 -25.73 -0.15 5.06
N ILE A 55 -25.23 -0.89 4.08
CA ILE A 55 -25.74 -0.87 2.69
C ILE A 55 -27.13 -1.51 2.61
N GLU A 56 -27.36 -2.63 3.29
CA GLU A 56 -28.67 -3.30 3.35
C GLU A 56 -29.73 -2.43 4.02
N GLU A 57 -29.37 -1.74 5.11
CA GLU A 57 -30.26 -0.80 5.81
C GLU A 57 -30.67 0.40 4.92
N LEU A 58 -29.76 0.90 4.07
CA LEU A 58 -30.04 1.98 3.12
C LEU A 58 -30.91 1.54 1.93
N ASN A 59 -30.88 0.26 1.58
CA ASN A 59 -31.69 -0.32 0.51
C ASN A 59 -33.07 -0.81 0.99
N GLY A 60 -33.22 -1.10 2.29
CA GLY A 60 -34.48 -1.53 2.91
C GLY A 60 -35.41 -0.38 3.34
N SER A 61 -34.94 0.87 3.33
CA SER A 61 -35.79 2.03 3.58
C SER A 61 -36.52 2.45 2.30
N ASP A 62 -37.76 2.01 2.13
CA ASP A 62 -38.67 2.50 1.11
C ASP A 62 -38.85 4.03 1.22
N GLY A 63 -38.43 4.75 0.18
CA GLY A 63 -39.01 5.99 -0.32
C GLY A 63 -39.21 7.17 0.63
N VAL A 64 -38.18 8.02 0.77
CA VAL A 64 -38.37 9.49 0.76
C VAL A 64 -37.26 10.13 -0.06
N ASP A 65 -37.61 10.64 -1.25
CA ASP A 65 -36.75 11.55 -2.00
C ASP A 65 -36.55 12.85 -1.19
N VAL A 66 -35.42 12.95 -0.49
CA VAL A 66 -35.04 14.15 0.29
C VAL A 66 -34.65 15.35 -0.61
N CYS A 67 -34.74 15.24 -1.94
CA CYS A 67 -34.29 16.29 -2.87
C CYS A 67 -35.41 17.14 -3.50
N LYS A 68 -36.62 17.19 -2.92
CA LYS A 68 -37.69 18.10 -3.36
C LYS A 68 -38.29 18.91 -2.21
N SER A 69 -37.58 19.94 -1.76
CA SER A 69 -38.22 21.11 -1.12
C SER A 69 -37.32 22.35 -1.21
N ALA A 70 -37.09 22.83 -2.42
CA ALA A 70 -36.65 24.21 -2.65
C ALA A 70 -37.65 24.90 -3.56
N SER A 71 -38.81 25.26 -3.02
CA SER A 71 -39.76 26.16 -3.69
C SER A 71 -40.66 26.84 -2.65
N GLN A 72 -40.49 28.17 -2.57
CA GLN A 72 -41.38 29.18 -1.97
C GLN A 72 -41.28 29.44 -0.46
N SER A 73 -40.59 30.52 -0.09
CA SER A 73 -41.27 31.69 0.49
C SER A 73 -40.45 32.96 0.25
N LYS A 74 -41.15 34.06 -0.02
CA LYS A 74 -40.60 35.41 -0.19
C LYS A 74 -40.42 36.06 1.17
N ASP A 75 -39.43 36.97 1.20
CA ASP A 75 -39.35 38.19 2.00
C ASP A 75 -38.94 38.08 3.48
N SER A 76 -37.71 38.52 3.76
CA SER A 76 -37.36 39.48 4.83
C SER A 76 -35.84 39.55 4.99
N ARG A 77 -35.28 40.72 4.69
CA ARG A 77 -33.87 41.09 4.78
C ARG A 77 -33.33 40.96 6.22
N GLN A 78 -32.49 39.97 6.50
CA GLN A 78 -31.42 40.03 7.50
C GLN A 78 -30.20 39.23 7.01
N GLN A 79 -29.04 39.90 6.95
CA GLN A 79 -27.77 39.29 6.58
C GLN A 79 -27.23 38.50 7.79
N GLN A 80 -27.23 37.17 7.70
CA GLN A 80 -26.44 36.27 8.53
C GLN A 80 -25.23 35.75 7.74
N PRO A 81 -24.14 35.30 8.42
CA PRO A 81 -22.93 34.85 7.77
C PRO A 81 -23.24 33.63 6.88
N LYS A 82 -22.68 33.59 5.66
CA LYS A 82 -22.75 32.41 4.79
C LYS A 82 -22.10 31.23 5.53
N GLU A 83 -22.92 30.32 6.06
CA GLU A 83 -22.48 28.95 6.34
C GLU A 83 -21.93 28.38 5.02
N GLU A 84 -20.66 27.96 5.05
CA GLU A 84 -20.08 27.19 3.96
C GLU A 84 -20.91 25.92 3.80
N ASP A 85 -21.52 25.75 2.61
CA ASP A 85 -22.18 24.52 2.19
C ASP A 85 -21.22 23.34 2.36
N LYS A 86 -21.30 22.63 3.49
CA LYS A 86 -20.67 21.32 3.63
C LYS A 86 -21.38 20.40 2.65
N ALA A 87 -20.77 20.20 1.48
CA ALA A 87 -21.26 19.29 0.47
C ALA A 87 -21.65 17.95 1.12
N SER A 88 -22.96 17.70 1.24
CA SER A 88 -23.44 16.46 1.83
C SER A 88 -23.18 15.34 0.84
N VAL A 89 -22.29 14.41 1.19
CA VAL A 89 -21.99 13.26 0.34
C VAL A 89 -23.23 12.37 0.28
N CYS A 90 -23.70 12.06 -0.93
CA CYS A 90 -24.90 11.24 -1.14
C CYS A 90 -24.70 9.83 -0.53
N PRO A 91 -25.56 9.37 0.41
CA PRO A 91 -25.43 8.05 1.02
C PRO A 91 -25.44 6.91 -0.01
N ARG A 92 -26.21 7.03 -1.10
CA ARG A 92 -26.20 6.06 -2.21
C ARG A 92 -24.87 6.02 -2.95
N ALA A 93 -24.22 7.17 -3.13
CA ALA A 93 -22.90 7.22 -3.74
C ALA A 93 -21.84 6.56 -2.83
N CYS A 94 -21.90 6.81 -1.51
CA CYS A 94 -21.05 6.11 -0.54
C CYS A 94 -21.28 4.60 -0.55
N ALA A 95 -22.54 4.16 -0.58
CA ALA A 95 -22.89 2.74 -0.64
C ALA A 95 -22.37 2.08 -1.93
N GLY A 96 -22.47 2.75 -3.08
CA GLY A 96 -21.90 2.29 -4.34
C GLY A 96 -20.37 2.13 -4.27
N LEU A 97 -19.65 3.14 -3.79
CA LEU A 97 -18.20 3.09 -3.62
C LEU A 97 -17.76 1.98 -2.66
N ALA A 98 -18.52 1.79 -1.58
CA ALA A 98 -18.30 0.72 -0.62
C ALA A 98 -18.48 -0.67 -1.24
N LEU A 99 -19.52 -0.86 -2.04
CA LEU A 99 -19.77 -2.12 -2.74
C LEU A 99 -18.65 -2.43 -3.74
N GLU A 100 -18.24 -1.46 -4.55
CA GLU A 100 -17.11 -1.62 -5.49
C GLU A 100 -15.80 -1.97 -4.76
N ALA A 101 -15.53 -1.35 -3.61
CA ALA A 101 -14.36 -1.65 -2.80
C ALA A 101 -14.40 -3.09 -2.24
N LEU A 102 -15.58 -3.58 -1.85
CA LEU A 102 -15.76 -4.94 -1.35
C LEU A 102 -15.62 -5.98 -2.47
N GLU A 103 -16.17 -5.71 -3.65
CA GLU A 103 -15.98 -6.56 -4.83
C GLU A 103 -14.49 -6.66 -5.19
N LEU A 104 -13.77 -5.53 -5.16
CA LEU A 104 -12.32 -5.51 -5.37
C LEU A 104 -11.58 -6.33 -4.30
N LEU A 105 -12.00 -6.26 -3.04
CA LEU A 105 -11.41 -7.06 -1.95
C LEU A 105 -11.64 -8.56 -2.19
N VAL A 106 -12.84 -8.96 -2.59
CA VAL A 106 -13.14 -10.37 -2.93
C VAL A 106 -12.24 -10.85 -4.07
N ASP A 107 -12.02 -10.02 -5.09
CA ASP A 107 -11.14 -10.35 -6.19
C ASP A 107 -9.66 -10.43 -5.76
N ILE A 108 -9.20 -9.55 -4.87
CA ILE A 108 -7.87 -9.65 -4.25
C ILE A 108 -7.72 -10.97 -3.49
N LEU A 109 -8.74 -11.37 -2.71
CA LEU A 109 -8.70 -12.62 -1.95
C LEU A 109 -8.67 -13.84 -2.88
N ARG A 110 -9.44 -13.84 -3.97
CA ARG A 110 -9.38 -14.92 -4.98
C ARG A 110 -7.98 -15.06 -5.57
N VAL A 111 -7.32 -13.95 -5.88
CA VAL A 111 -5.93 -13.97 -6.34
C VAL A 111 -5.01 -14.51 -5.25
N TYR A 112 -5.16 -14.06 -4.00
CA TYR A 112 -4.33 -14.48 -2.86
C TYR A 112 -4.36 -16.00 -2.60
N TYR A 113 -5.52 -16.65 -2.74
CA TYR A 113 -5.67 -18.10 -2.55
C TYR A 113 -5.30 -18.93 -3.80
N SER A 114 -4.81 -18.29 -4.86
CA SER A 114 -4.30 -18.92 -6.08
C SER A 114 -2.86 -18.46 -6.36
N ASP A 115 -2.18 -19.05 -7.34
CA ASP A 115 -0.98 -18.40 -7.85
C ASP A 115 -1.37 -17.14 -8.65
N TRP A 116 -0.49 -16.14 -8.63
CA TRP A 116 -0.71 -14.83 -9.27
C TRP A 116 -1.22 -14.93 -10.72
N ALA A 117 -0.66 -15.83 -11.53
CA ALA A 117 -1.09 -15.97 -12.93
C ALA A 117 -2.50 -16.54 -13.02
N SER A 118 -2.81 -17.59 -12.27
CA SER A 118 -4.14 -18.22 -12.30
C SER A 118 -5.22 -17.27 -11.77
N GLY A 119 -4.96 -16.59 -10.67
CA GLY A 119 -5.87 -15.60 -10.10
C GLY A 119 -6.17 -14.47 -11.08
N LEU A 120 -5.13 -13.92 -11.72
CA LEU A 120 -5.30 -12.84 -12.68
C LEU A 120 -6.04 -13.30 -13.95
N ARG A 121 -5.79 -14.53 -14.43
CA ARG A 121 -6.55 -15.09 -15.56
C ARG A 121 -8.03 -15.21 -15.21
N SER A 122 -8.36 -15.72 -14.02
CA SER A 122 -9.75 -15.83 -13.55
C SER A 122 -10.42 -14.47 -13.41
N PHE A 123 -9.70 -13.48 -12.88
CA PHE A 123 -10.20 -12.11 -12.72
C PHE A 123 -10.54 -11.46 -14.08
N LEU A 124 -9.64 -11.61 -15.06
CA LEU A 124 -9.81 -11.01 -16.39
C LEU A 124 -10.79 -11.78 -17.27
N SER A 125 -10.90 -13.10 -17.13
CA SER A 125 -11.85 -13.90 -17.92
C SER A 125 -13.31 -13.59 -17.60
N GLN A 126 -13.58 -13.12 -16.39
CA GLN A 126 -14.90 -12.64 -15.98
C GLN A 126 -15.25 -11.27 -16.61
N ARG A 127 -14.28 -10.60 -17.25
CA ARG A 127 -14.40 -9.23 -17.79
C ARG A 127 -13.78 -9.09 -19.20
N PRO A 128 -14.21 -9.90 -20.19
CA PRO A 128 -13.50 -10.10 -21.46
C PRO A 128 -13.46 -8.87 -22.39
N HIS A 129 -14.24 -7.82 -22.12
CA HIS A 129 -14.33 -6.62 -22.96
C HIS A 129 -13.86 -5.34 -22.26
N THR A 130 -13.27 -5.46 -21.07
CA THR A 130 -12.79 -4.32 -20.31
C THR A 130 -11.27 -4.20 -20.47
N PRO A 131 -10.74 -3.08 -20.99
CA PRO A 131 -9.31 -2.85 -20.96
C PRO A 131 -8.87 -2.67 -19.51
N PHE A 132 -7.85 -3.42 -19.09
CA PHE A 132 -7.28 -3.32 -17.75
C PHE A 132 -5.90 -2.70 -17.76
N ALA A 133 -5.71 -1.77 -16.83
CA ALA A 133 -4.42 -1.25 -16.46
C ALA A 133 -4.22 -1.45 -14.94
N PHE A 134 -3.06 -1.95 -14.55
CA PHE A 134 -2.70 -2.09 -13.14
C PHE A 134 -1.58 -1.11 -12.81
N VAL A 135 -1.78 -0.32 -11.74
CA VAL A 135 -0.75 0.54 -11.18
C VAL A 135 0.15 -0.30 -10.28
N LEU A 136 1.43 -0.38 -10.61
CA LEU A 136 2.41 -1.22 -9.93
C LEU A 136 3.46 -0.35 -9.24
N GLY A 137 3.84 -0.77 -8.04
CA GLY A 137 4.88 -0.12 -7.22
C GLY A 137 6.31 -0.53 -7.57
N THR A 138 6.54 -1.21 -8.70
CA THR A 138 7.86 -1.68 -9.11
C THR A 138 8.81 -0.51 -9.41
N ARG A 139 10.05 -0.61 -8.92
CA ARG A 139 11.17 0.32 -9.15
C ARG A 139 12.25 -0.35 -9.99
N ASN A 140 13.10 0.45 -10.63
CA ASN A 140 14.26 -0.06 -11.39
C ASN A 140 15.29 -0.81 -10.52
N THR A 141 15.33 -0.53 -9.22
CA THR A 141 16.22 -1.19 -8.26
C THR A 141 15.67 -2.51 -7.72
N ASP A 142 14.42 -2.88 -8.06
CA ASP A 142 13.85 -4.17 -7.70
C ASP A 142 14.42 -5.28 -8.60
N PRO A 143 14.41 -6.57 -8.17
CA PRO A 143 15.03 -7.66 -8.92
C PRO A 143 14.62 -7.75 -10.39
N GLN A 144 13.36 -7.46 -10.72
CA GLN A 144 12.89 -7.44 -12.10
C GLN A 144 13.48 -6.27 -12.90
N GLY A 145 13.55 -5.08 -12.31
CA GLY A 145 14.12 -3.88 -12.94
C GLY A 145 15.63 -3.98 -13.19
N LEU A 146 16.32 -4.82 -12.42
CA LEU A 146 17.74 -5.12 -12.66
C LEU A 146 17.97 -6.03 -13.88
N THR A 147 16.98 -6.84 -14.26
CA THR A 147 17.10 -7.82 -15.35
C THR A 147 16.36 -7.42 -16.62
N GLU A 148 15.38 -6.53 -16.51
CA GLU A 148 14.53 -6.08 -17.62
C GLU A 148 14.62 -4.56 -17.78
N SER A 149 14.59 -4.08 -19.03
CA SER A 149 14.45 -2.64 -19.32
C SER A 149 12.99 -2.21 -19.16
N LEU A 150 12.56 -2.03 -17.92
CA LEU A 150 11.19 -1.63 -17.58
C LEU A 150 10.87 -0.23 -18.12
N GLN A 151 9.64 -0.05 -18.62
CA GLN A 151 9.12 1.23 -19.11
C GLN A 151 7.97 1.73 -18.25
N PHE A 152 7.73 3.05 -18.18
CA PHE A 152 6.62 3.61 -17.38
C PHE A 152 5.25 3.01 -17.75
N LEU A 153 5.04 2.73 -19.03
CA LEU A 153 3.90 2.02 -19.58
C LEU A 153 4.40 0.83 -20.39
N GLN A 154 3.95 -0.38 -20.06
CA GLN A 154 4.33 -1.57 -20.82
C GLN A 154 3.29 -2.68 -20.72
N PRO A 155 3.12 -3.52 -21.76
CA PRO A 155 2.30 -4.71 -21.67
C PRO A 155 2.75 -5.64 -20.53
N SER A 156 1.82 -6.48 -20.06
CA SER A 156 2.12 -7.60 -19.19
C SER A 156 3.11 -8.59 -19.82
N SER A 157 3.79 -9.37 -18.98
CA SER A 157 4.69 -10.42 -19.44
C SER A 157 3.91 -11.50 -20.21
N ARG A 158 4.54 -12.13 -21.21
CA ARG A 158 3.88 -13.11 -22.12
C ARG A 158 3.20 -14.30 -21.43
N TRP A 159 3.65 -14.67 -20.23
CA TRP A 159 3.07 -15.76 -19.46
C TRP A 159 1.80 -15.35 -18.67
N LEU A 160 1.52 -14.05 -18.57
CA LEU A 160 0.31 -13.49 -17.98
C LEU A 160 -0.73 -13.16 -19.06
N PRO A 161 -2.02 -13.09 -18.69
CA PRO A 161 -3.04 -12.51 -19.56
C PRO A 161 -2.69 -11.06 -19.94
N PRO A 162 -3.19 -10.54 -21.08
CA PRO A 162 -2.86 -9.20 -21.55
C PRO A 162 -3.49 -8.12 -20.67
N PHE A 163 -2.66 -7.20 -20.16
CA PHE A 163 -3.06 -5.97 -19.49
C PHE A 163 -1.93 -4.93 -19.59
N LEU A 164 -2.22 -3.66 -19.29
CA LEU A 164 -1.23 -2.59 -19.25
C LEU A 164 -0.63 -2.46 -17.83
N ARG A 165 0.70 -2.50 -17.71
CA ARG A 165 1.42 -2.12 -16.50
C ARG A 165 1.68 -0.62 -16.50
N VAL A 166 1.25 0.06 -15.45
CA VAL A 166 1.51 1.48 -15.19
C VAL A 166 2.44 1.58 -13.99
N GLN A 167 3.64 2.13 -14.15
CA GLN A 167 4.72 2.06 -13.15
C GLN A 167 5.19 3.47 -12.77
N PRO A 168 4.40 4.25 -12.02
CA PRO A 168 4.71 5.65 -11.73
C PRO A 168 5.95 5.82 -10.84
N LEU A 169 6.26 4.80 -10.03
CA LEU A 169 7.40 4.82 -9.11
C LEU A 169 8.69 4.28 -9.73
N LEU A 170 8.73 4.03 -11.04
CA LEU A 170 9.82 3.27 -11.66
C LEU A 170 11.23 3.86 -11.39
N LYS A 171 11.34 5.19 -11.29
CA LYS A 171 12.59 5.91 -11.01
C LYS A 171 12.80 6.24 -9.51
N PHE A 172 11.89 5.87 -8.63
CA PHE A 172 12.08 6.06 -7.20
C PHE A 172 13.21 5.16 -6.71
N GLY A 173 14.09 5.74 -5.90
CA GLY A 173 15.08 5.01 -5.10
C GLY A 173 14.52 4.68 -3.72
N TYR A 174 15.24 3.89 -2.93
CA TYR A 174 14.86 3.56 -1.56
C TYR A 174 14.62 4.81 -0.70
N GLY A 175 15.55 5.78 -0.72
CA GLY A 175 15.39 7.03 0.04
C GLY A 175 14.18 7.85 -0.39
N HIS A 176 13.93 7.96 -1.69
CA HIS A 176 12.75 8.67 -2.20
C HIS A 176 11.43 8.11 -1.64
N VAL A 177 11.34 6.79 -1.45
CA VAL A 177 10.17 6.15 -0.82
C VAL A 177 10.04 6.59 0.64
N TRP A 178 11.13 6.55 1.40
CA TRP A 178 11.11 6.95 2.80
C TRP A 178 10.88 8.44 3.01
N ASP A 179 11.53 9.29 2.22
CA ASP A 179 11.31 10.74 2.25
C ASP A 179 9.84 11.05 2.03
N PHE A 180 9.21 10.44 1.02
CA PHE A 180 7.78 10.60 0.75
C PHE A 180 6.92 10.13 1.94
N LEU A 181 7.11 8.90 2.41
CA LEU A 181 6.32 8.35 3.52
C LEU A 181 6.46 9.18 4.79
N ARG A 182 7.69 9.63 5.12
CA ARG A 182 7.99 10.35 6.36
C ARG A 182 7.59 11.82 6.30
N TYR A 183 7.81 12.49 5.17
CA TYR A 183 7.40 13.88 4.97
C TYR A 183 5.88 14.03 5.10
N PHE A 184 5.11 13.15 4.46
CA PHE A 184 3.65 13.16 4.53
C PHE A 184 3.08 12.42 5.74
N LYS A 185 3.92 11.84 6.60
CA LYS A 185 3.51 11.07 7.79
C LYS A 185 2.51 9.96 7.45
N LEU A 186 2.73 9.29 6.32
CA LEU A 186 1.88 8.19 5.89
C LEU A 186 2.13 6.96 6.75
N PRO A 187 1.08 6.21 7.14
CA PRO A 187 1.25 4.97 7.87
C PRO A 187 2.00 3.94 7.00
N TYR A 188 2.90 3.19 7.61
CA TYR A 188 3.64 2.11 6.97
C TYR A 188 3.70 0.88 7.89
N CYS A 189 4.12 -0.27 7.35
CA CYS A 189 4.18 -1.53 8.11
C CYS A 189 5.17 -1.44 9.28
N CYS A 190 4.73 -1.79 10.49
CA CYS A 190 5.54 -1.71 11.71
C CYS A 190 6.78 -2.63 11.73
N LEU A 191 6.90 -3.59 10.79
CA LEU A 191 8.12 -4.36 10.62
C LEU A 191 9.29 -3.47 10.16
N TYR A 192 9.00 -2.39 9.43
CA TYR A 192 10.04 -1.45 9.02
C TYR A 192 10.68 -0.75 10.21
N ASP A 193 9.95 -0.54 11.32
CA ASP A 193 10.54 0.01 12.55
C ASP A 193 11.44 -1.00 13.30
N GLN A 194 11.38 -2.28 12.91
CA GLN A 194 12.14 -3.39 13.52
C GLN A 194 13.35 -3.79 12.67
N GLY A 195 13.81 -2.91 11.78
CA GLY A 195 14.98 -3.13 10.93
C GLY A 195 14.75 -4.00 9.69
N TYR A 196 13.51 -4.37 9.37
CA TYR A 196 13.21 -4.96 8.06
C TYR A 196 13.27 -3.87 7.00
N SER A 197 14.08 -4.01 5.95
CA SER A 197 14.12 -3.04 4.83
C SER A 197 13.52 -3.59 3.52
N SER A 198 13.20 -4.88 3.46
CA SER A 198 12.56 -5.52 2.31
C SER A 198 11.74 -6.73 2.75
N ILE A 199 10.42 -6.70 2.52
CA ILE A 199 9.49 -7.72 3.01
C ILE A 199 9.13 -8.71 1.89
N GLY A 200 9.05 -10.00 2.25
CA GLY A 200 8.52 -11.05 1.38
C GLY A 200 7.95 -12.17 2.24
N THR A 201 8.34 -13.43 2.05
CA THR A 201 7.74 -14.54 2.81
C THR A 201 8.37 -14.68 4.19
N MET A 202 7.67 -15.34 5.13
CA MET A 202 8.16 -15.54 6.50
C MET A 202 9.46 -16.35 6.56
N GLU A 203 9.65 -17.26 5.60
CA GLU A 203 10.79 -18.17 5.55
C GLU A 203 12.06 -17.48 5.03
N ASN A 204 11.92 -16.42 4.23
CA ASN A 204 13.04 -15.79 3.51
C ASN A 204 13.32 -14.34 3.90
N THR A 205 12.69 -13.84 4.95
CA THR A 205 12.83 -12.45 5.39
C THR A 205 13.35 -12.38 6.82
N ARG A 206 14.41 -11.60 7.05
CA ARG A 206 14.88 -11.17 8.38
C ARG A 206 15.16 -9.67 8.38
N PRO A 207 15.37 -9.04 9.55
CA PRO A 207 15.90 -7.67 9.61
C PRO A 207 17.18 -7.54 8.79
N ASN A 208 17.39 -6.35 8.23
CA ASN A 208 18.61 -6.03 7.51
C ASN A 208 19.78 -5.99 8.50
N PRO A 209 20.87 -6.75 8.27
CA PRO A 209 22.00 -6.77 9.18
C PRO A 209 22.67 -5.39 9.35
N LEU A 210 22.55 -4.49 8.37
CA LEU A 210 23.06 -3.12 8.48
C LEU A 210 22.27 -2.21 9.40
N LEU A 211 21.07 -2.63 9.79
CA LEU A 211 20.22 -1.93 10.73
C LEU A 211 20.30 -2.54 12.14
N ILE A 212 21.19 -3.50 12.36
CA ILE A 212 21.42 -4.10 13.68
C ILE A 212 22.68 -3.48 14.29
N PRO A 213 22.56 -2.71 15.37
CA PRO A 213 23.71 -2.15 16.07
C PRO A 213 24.69 -3.23 16.57
N SER A 214 25.99 -2.96 16.45
CA SER A 214 27.03 -3.91 16.88
C SER A 214 27.14 -4.05 18.40
N ASP A 215 26.62 -3.10 19.15
CA ASP A 215 26.60 -3.06 20.62
C ASP A 215 25.43 -3.87 21.22
N GLY A 216 24.63 -4.55 20.39
CA GLY A 216 23.45 -5.28 20.84
C GLY A 216 22.23 -4.39 21.12
N GLY A 217 22.28 -3.12 20.70
CA GLY A 217 21.14 -2.21 20.74
C GLY A 217 19.94 -2.69 19.90
N ALA A 218 18.80 -2.04 20.10
CA ALA A 218 17.60 -2.31 19.32
C ALA A 218 17.83 -2.02 17.83
N ALA A 219 17.20 -2.79 16.95
CA ALA A 219 17.27 -2.59 15.51
C ALA A 219 16.85 -1.16 15.14
N LEU A 220 17.62 -0.54 14.24
CA LEU A 220 17.27 0.74 13.66
C LEU A 220 16.14 0.57 12.65
N PRO A 221 15.25 1.55 12.54
CA PRO A 221 14.17 1.51 11.57
C PRO A 221 14.69 1.62 10.13
N ALA A 222 13.92 1.10 9.19
CA ALA A 222 14.30 0.94 7.79
C ALA A 222 14.78 2.24 7.11
N TYR A 223 14.16 3.37 7.43
CA TYR A 223 14.53 4.66 6.87
C TYR A 223 15.92 5.15 7.28
N GLU A 224 16.57 4.53 8.28
CA GLU A 224 17.97 4.82 8.68
C GLU A 224 19.00 4.08 7.80
N LEU A 225 18.55 3.21 6.87
CA LEU A 225 19.46 2.49 5.98
C LEU A 225 20.09 3.46 4.97
N LEU A 226 21.38 3.76 5.14
CA LEU A 226 22.13 4.68 4.27
C LEU A 226 22.55 4.03 2.93
N SER A 227 22.92 2.75 2.95
CA SER A 227 23.29 2.00 1.74
C SER A 227 22.04 1.43 1.06
N TRP A 228 21.37 2.26 0.25
CA TRP A 228 20.09 1.93 -0.39
C TRP A 228 20.13 0.70 -1.28
N GLU A 229 21.25 0.46 -1.97
CA GLU A 229 21.51 -0.73 -2.79
C GLU A 229 21.48 -2.03 -1.97
N ARG A 230 21.63 -1.93 -0.65
CA ARG A 230 21.59 -3.03 0.31
C ARG A 230 20.21 -3.22 0.95
N GLU A 231 19.16 -2.65 0.34
CA GLU A 231 17.76 -2.82 0.74
C GLU A 231 17.38 -4.29 0.99
N ARG A 232 17.95 -5.22 0.19
CA ARG A 232 17.53 -6.62 0.14
C ARG A 232 18.48 -7.58 0.87
N GLU A 233 19.40 -7.10 1.70
CA GLU A 233 20.34 -7.96 2.45
C GLU A 233 19.65 -8.91 3.44
N GLY A 234 18.47 -8.54 3.94
CA GLY A 234 17.63 -9.42 4.79
C GLY A 234 16.90 -10.54 4.02
N ARG A 235 17.14 -10.72 2.71
CA ARG A 235 16.45 -11.69 1.84
C ARG A 235 17.32 -12.93 1.61
N PHE A 236 16.86 -14.10 2.05
CA PHE A 236 17.61 -15.36 1.88
C PHE A 236 17.06 -16.22 0.73
N LYS A 237 17.94 -16.91 -0.01
CA LYS A 237 17.51 -17.94 -0.97
C LYS A 237 17.27 -19.24 -0.23
N LYS A 238 16.13 -19.89 -0.48
CA LYS A 238 15.87 -21.26 0.00
C LYS A 238 16.88 -22.18 -0.66
N GLN A 239 17.69 -22.90 0.12
CA GLN A 239 18.52 -23.95 -0.46
C GLN A 239 17.62 -25.03 -1.05
N ARG A 240 17.85 -25.36 -2.33
CA ARG A 240 17.11 -26.45 -3.00
C ARG A 240 17.65 -27.75 -2.41
N LYS A 241 16.82 -28.52 -1.70
CA LYS A 241 17.21 -29.88 -1.30
C LYS A 241 17.48 -30.67 -2.58
N GLU A 242 18.72 -31.10 -2.78
CA GLU A 242 19.03 -32.09 -3.81
C GLU A 242 18.28 -33.38 -3.49
N SER A 243 17.33 -33.74 -4.34
CA SER A 243 16.71 -35.05 -4.30
C SER A 243 17.79 -36.08 -4.64
N LYS A 244 18.23 -36.86 -3.65
CA LYS A 244 19.08 -38.03 -3.90
C LYS A 244 18.31 -38.99 -4.81
N THR A 245 18.69 -39.07 -6.08
CA THR A 245 18.28 -40.17 -6.96
C THR A 245 18.88 -41.45 -6.39
N VAL A 246 18.04 -42.29 -5.79
CA VAL A 246 18.42 -43.66 -5.45
C VAL A 246 18.45 -44.42 -6.77
N ALA A 247 19.65 -44.73 -7.25
CA ALA A 247 19.82 -45.67 -8.36
C ALA A 247 19.41 -47.06 -7.86
N VAL A 248 18.33 -47.59 -8.43
CA VAL A 248 17.98 -49.01 -8.29
C VAL A 248 18.95 -49.76 -9.21
N SER A 249 19.77 -50.62 -8.60
CA SER A 249 20.64 -51.58 -9.30
C SER A 249 19.86 -52.84 -9.67
#